data_AF-A0A7J3SJQ4-F1
#
_entry.id   AF-A0A7J3SJQ4-F1
#
_cell.length_a   1.000
_cell.length_b   1.000
_cell.length_c   1.000
_cell.angle_alpha   90.00
_cell.angle_beta   90.00
_cell.angle_gamma   90.00
#
_symmetry.space_group_name_H-M   'P 1'
#
loop_
_entity.id
_entity.type
_entity.pdbx_description
1 polymer ?
#
loop_
_entity_poly.entity_id
_entity_poly.type
_entity_poly.pdbx_seq_one_letter_code
_entity_poly.pdbx_strand_id
1 'polypeptide(L)'
;MPIVYRCKNCGYVLHYLQKVGQDYVGIPSINEVMSKNGYICPKCKTKLTKPSQNDILITTIGIAKKRTMLPVKIGGSFYVPMSLLNGGKTQSEAEEEQ
;
A
#
# COMPACT_ATOMS: atom_id res chain seq x y z
N MET A 1 12.76 8.20 -4.09
CA MET A 1 11.31 8.10 -4.39
C MET A 1 10.82 6.78 -3.80
N PRO A 2 10.02 6.78 -2.72
CA PRO A 2 9.57 5.55 -2.10
C PRO A 2 8.45 4.89 -2.91
N ILE A 3 8.49 3.56 -3.04
CA ILE A 3 7.46 2.78 -3.72
C ILE A 3 6.96 1.70 -2.76
N VAL A 4 5.64 1.58 -2.62
CA VAL A 4 5.00 0.61 -1.74
C VAL A 4 4.16 -0.35 -2.59
N TYR A 5 4.54 -1.62 -2.59
CA TYR A 5 3.73 -2.68 -3.15
C TYR A 5 2.89 -3.27 -2.03
N ARG A 6 1.57 -3.19 -2.17
CA ARG A 6 0.63 -3.68 -1.15
C ARG A 6 -0.37 -4.66 -1.74
N CYS A 7 -0.86 -5.55 -0.89
CA CYS A 7 -2.01 -6.37 -1.21
C CYS A 7 -3.26 -5.49 -1.24
N LYS A 8 -3.98 -5.52 -2.36
CA LYS A 8 -5.25 -4.80 -2.54
C LYS A 8 -6.33 -5.23 -1.53
N ASN A 9 -6.31 -6.48 -1.08
CA ASN A 9 -7.37 -7.02 -0.22
C ASN A 9 -7.16 -6.68 1.27
N CYS A 10 -5.96 -6.91 1.82
CA CYS A 10 -5.69 -6.74 3.25
C CYS A 10 -4.75 -5.59 3.60
N GLY A 11 -4.21 -4.86 2.61
CA GLY A 11 -3.25 -3.77 2.84
C GLY A 11 -1.85 -4.21 3.27
N TYR A 12 -1.57 -5.52 3.37
CA TYR A 12 -0.23 -6.03 3.69
C TYR A 12 0.81 -5.54 2.68
N VAL A 13 1.95 -5.06 3.17
CA VAL A 13 3.05 -4.59 2.33
C VAL A 13 3.85 -5.78 1.84
N LEU A 14 3.76 -6.05 0.54
CA LEU A 14 4.52 -7.11 -0.14
C LEU A 14 5.99 -6.72 -0.27
N HIS A 15 6.23 -5.46 -0.61
CA HIS A 15 7.57 -4.92 -0.75
C HIS A 15 7.54 -3.40 -0.54
N TYR A 16 8.56 -2.86 0.13
CA TYR A 16 8.74 -1.43 0.33
C TYR A 16 10.12 -1.02 -0.14
N LEU A 17 10.16 -0.26 -1.23
CA LEU A 17 11.40 0.32 -1.74
C LEU A 17 11.55 1.71 -1.15
N GLN A 18 12.40 1.87 -0.13
CA GLN A 18 12.64 3.18 0.48
C GLN A 18 13.68 3.98 -0.29
N LYS A 19 14.76 3.31 -0.72
CA LYS A 19 15.87 3.89 -1.48
C LYS A 19 16.33 2.90 -2.56
N VAL A 20 16.87 3.43 -3.66
CA VAL A 20 17.47 2.61 -4.73
C VAL A 20 18.73 1.93 -4.19
N GLY A 21 18.95 0.65 -4.53
CA GLY A 21 20.12 -0.11 -4.10
C GLY A 21 19.99 -0.89 -2.78
N GLN A 22 18.78 -1.02 -2.21
CA GLN A 22 18.54 -1.89 -1.03
C GLN A 22 18.47 -3.37 -1.42
N ASP A 23 17.45 -3.72 -2.21
CA ASP A 23 17.12 -5.13 -2.52
C ASP A 23 17.24 -5.46 -4.01
N TYR A 24 17.32 -4.43 -4.86
CA TYR A 24 17.34 -4.54 -6.31
C TYR A 24 18.26 -3.49 -6.91
N VAL A 25 18.87 -3.81 -8.06
CA VAL A 25 19.65 -2.86 -8.88
C VAL A 25 18.77 -1.70 -9.37
N GLY A 26 17.45 -1.92 -9.48
CA GLY A 26 16.46 -0.92 -9.91
C GLY A 26 15.12 -1.02 -9.17
N ILE A 27 14.04 -0.55 -9.81
CA ILE A 27 12.68 -0.67 -9.29
C ILE A 27 12.14 -2.06 -9.68
N PRO A 28 11.76 -2.92 -8.73
CA PRO A 28 11.25 -4.24 -9.06
C PRO A 28 9.94 -4.13 -9.83
N SER A 29 9.81 -4.91 -10.89
CA SER A 29 8.55 -5.04 -11.62
C SER A 29 7.49 -5.70 -10.75
N ILE A 30 6.22 -5.43 -11.06
CA ILE A 30 5.09 -6.05 -10.36
C ILE A 30 5.18 -7.58 -10.42
N ASN A 31 5.61 -8.14 -11.56
CA ASN A 31 5.75 -9.57 -11.72
C ASN A 31 6.85 -10.15 -10.83
N GLU A 32 7.98 -9.46 -10.65
CA GLU A 32 9.03 -9.89 -9.71
C GLU A 32 8.53 -9.91 -8.27
N VAL A 33 7.82 -8.86 -7.85
CA VAL A 33 7.22 -8.81 -6.50
C VAL A 33 6.19 -9.93 -6.32
N MET A 34 5.34 -10.18 -7.31
CA MET A 34 4.35 -11.26 -7.25
C MET A 34 5.00 -12.65 -7.23
N SER A 35 6.01 -12.87 -8.07
CA SER A 35 6.72 -14.15 -8.17
C SER A 35 7.48 -14.47 -6.88
N LYS A 36 8.12 -13.47 -6.26
CA LYS A 36 8.79 -13.62 -4.95
C LYS A 36 7.84 -14.09 -3.85
N ASN A 37 6.56 -13.72 -3.95
CA ASN A 37 5.51 -14.11 -3.02
C ASN A 37 4.69 -15.33 -3.50
N GLY A 38 5.13 -16.02 -4.55
CA GLY A 38 4.43 -17.20 -5.09
C GLY A 38 3.01 -16.90 -5.60
N TYR A 39 2.76 -15.68 -6.06
CA TYR A 39 1.45 -15.20 -6.53
C TYR A 39 0.33 -15.26 -5.48
N ILE A 40 0.65 -15.42 -4.20
CA ILE A 40 -0.32 -15.52 -3.11
C ILE A 40 0.08 -14.54 -1.99
N CYS A 41 -0.89 -13.81 -1.45
CA CYS A 41 -0.62 -12.94 -0.30
C CYS A 41 -0.29 -13.80 0.94
N PRO A 42 0.85 -13.58 1.62
CA PRO A 42 1.24 -14.38 2.79
C PRO A 42 0.35 -14.14 4.01
N LYS A 43 -0.49 -13.09 4.01
CA LYS A 43 -1.40 -12.78 5.13
C LYS A 43 -2.83 -13.25 4.88
N CYS A 44 -3.49 -12.75 3.84
CA CYS A 44 -4.90 -13.09 3.57
C CYS A 44 -5.07 -14.27 2.61
N LYS A 45 -3.99 -14.87 2.12
CA LYS A 45 -3.99 -16.00 1.16
C LYS A 45 -4.73 -15.73 -0.16
N THR A 46 -5.05 -14.48 -0.45
CA THR A 46 -5.67 -14.07 -1.71
C THR A 46 -4.66 -14.15 -2.84
N LYS A 47 -5.10 -14.64 -4.01
CA LYS A 47 -4.29 -14.65 -5.22
C LYS A 47 -3.94 -13.22 -5.63
N LEU A 48 -2.65 -12.95 -5.83
CA LEU A 48 -2.17 -11.68 -6.32
C LEU A 48 -2.45 -11.59 -7.82
N THR A 49 -3.04 -10.48 -8.25
CA THR A 49 -3.31 -10.17 -9.66
C THR A 49 -2.55 -8.92 -10.05
N LYS A 50 -2.27 -8.76 -11.35
CA LYS A 50 -1.70 -7.52 -11.88
C LYS A 50 -2.67 -6.36 -11.54
N PRO A 51 -2.17 -5.23 -10.98
CA PRO A 51 -3.00 -4.09 -10.65
C PRO A 51 -3.53 -3.43 -11.92
N SER A 52 -4.72 -2.84 -11.81
CA SER A 52 -5.29 -1.95 -12.82
C SER A 52 -4.78 -0.52 -12.62
N GLN A 53 -5.06 0.38 -13.56
CA GLN A 53 -4.68 1.80 -13.44
C GLN A 53 -5.27 2.46 -12.17
N ASN A 54 -6.46 2.04 -11.74
CA ASN A 54 -7.13 2.56 -10.55
C ASN A 54 -6.46 2.13 -9.24
N ASP A 55 -5.61 1.11 -9.28
CA ASP A 55 -4.89 0.61 -8.11
C ASP A 55 -3.54 1.34 -7.90
N ILE A 56 -3.13 2.16 -8.88
CA ILE A 56 -1.87 2.90 -8.86
C ILE A 56 -2.14 4.32 -8.36
N LEU A 57 -1.53 4.66 -7.24
CA LEU A 57 -1.62 6.00 -6.66
C LEU A 57 -0.26 6.67 -6.67
N ILE A 58 -0.15 7.81 -7.35
CA ILE A 58 1.05 8.66 -7.36
C ILE A 58 0.74 9.94 -6.58
N THR A 59 1.56 10.23 -5.58
CA THR A 59 1.37 11.41 -4.73
C THR A 59 2.69 11.86 -4.12
N THR A 60 2.69 13.03 -3.47
CA THR A 60 3.86 13.54 -2.76
C THR A 60 3.99 12.94 -1.36
N ILE A 61 5.21 12.88 -0.83
CA ILE A 61 5.48 12.31 0.50
C ILE A 61 4.70 13.06 1.60
N GLY A 62 4.53 14.37 1.47
CA GLY A 62 3.74 15.16 2.42
C GLY A 62 2.28 14.73 2.48
N ILE A 63 1.65 14.51 1.32
CA ILE A 63 0.26 14.02 1.24
C ILE A 63 0.18 12.57 1.73
N ALA A 64 1.14 11.73 1.34
CA ALA A 64 1.21 10.34 1.80
C ALA A 64 1.31 10.22 3.32
N LYS A 65 2.10 11.08 3.98
CA LYS A 65 2.18 11.15 5.45
C LYS A 65 0.85 11.59 6.07
N LYS A 66 0.25 12.68 5.56
CA LYS A 66 -1.04 13.19 6.05
C LYS A 66 -2.17 12.17 5.95
N ARG A 67 -2.16 11.36 4.88
CA ARG A 67 -3.15 10.30 4.62
C ARG A 67 -2.71 8.91 5.11
N THR A 68 -1.66 8.83 5.93
CA THR A 68 -1.18 7.55 6.52
C THR A 68 -0.95 6.44 5.47
N MET A 69 -0.48 6.81 4.28
CA MET A 69 -0.24 5.88 3.15
C MET A 69 1.17 5.28 3.16
N LEU A 70 1.95 5.56 4.20
CA LEU A 70 3.25 4.93 4.41
C LEU A 70 3.09 3.62 5.19
N PRO A 71 3.99 2.64 4.98
CA PRO A 71 3.97 1.39 5.75
C PRO A 71 4.01 1.63 7.25
N VAL A 72 3.03 1.09 7.97
CA VAL A 72 2.95 1.07 9.43
C VAL A 72 3.25 -0.34 9.91
N LYS A 73 4.05 -0.47 10.95
CA LYS A 73 4.37 -1.77 11.57
C LYS A 73 3.26 -2.15 12.55
N ILE A 74 2.62 -3.29 12.32
CA ILE A 74 1.60 -3.88 13.20
C ILE A 74 2.08 -5.28 13.56
N GLY A 75 2.48 -5.47 14.81
CA GLY A 75 3.17 -6.69 15.26
C GLY A 75 4.48 -6.92 14.49
N GLY A 76 4.62 -8.10 13.89
CA GLY A 76 5.78 -8.49 13.08
C GLY A 76 5.67 -8.19 11.59
N SER A 77 4.75 -7.34 11.15
CA SER A 77 4.42 -7.17 9.74
C SER A 77 4.06 -5.72 9.39
N PHE A 78 4.21 -5.36 8.11
CA PHE A 78 3.94 -4.00 7.62
C PHE A 78 2.64 -3.94 6.83
N TYR A 79 1.86 -2.89 7.07
CA TYR A 79 0.57 -2.66 6.44
C TYR A 79 0.43 -1.20 6.02
N VAL A 80 -0.33 -0.98 4.95
CA VAL A 80 -0.89 0.34 4.62
C VAL A 80 -2.38 0.29 4.96
N PRO A 81 -2.88 1.10 5.91
CA PRO A 81 -4.27 1.06 6.32
C PRO A 81 -5.20 1.31 5.12
N MET A 82 -6.12 0.37 4.89
CA MET A 82 -7.03 0.36 3.75
C MET A 82 -8.13 1.44 3.83
N SER A 83 -8.37 1.99 5.03
CA SER A 83 -9.49 2.86 5.38
C SER A 83 -9.53 4.22 4.65
N LEU A 84 -8.51 4.55 3.86
CA LEU A 84 -8.33 5.88 3.25
C LEU A 84 -8.18 5.85 1.72
N LEU A 85 -8.28 4.67 1.09
CA LEU A 85 -8.06 4.51 -0.36
C LEU A 85 -9.34 4.18 -1.14
N ASN A 86 -10.41 3.78 -0.46
CA ASN A 86 -11.75 3.86 -1.01
C ASN A 86 -12.27 5.26 -0.71
N GLY A 87 -12.57 6.04 -1.74
CA GLY A 87 -13.25 7.34 -1.62
C GLY A 87 -14.69 7.18 -1.10
N GLY A 88 -14.84 6.68 0.11
CA GLY A 88 -16.07 6.83 0.89
C GLY A 88 -16.06 8.25 1.44
N LYS A 89 -17.14 8.98 1.19
CA LYS A 89 -17.48 10.25 1.83
C LYS A 89 -17.11 10.17 3.31
N THR A 90 -16.14 10.97 3.74
CA THR A 90 -16.09 11.37 5.13
C THR A 90 -17.27 12.32 5.31
N GLN A 91 -18.39 11.81 5.86
CA GLN A 91 -19.32 12.67 6.56
C GLN A 91 -18.52 13.29 7.71
N SER A 92 -18.06 14.51 7.49
CA SER A 92 -17.87 15.48 8.55
C SER A 92 -19.27 15.91 9.00
N GLU A 93 -19.90 15.07 9.82
CA GLU A 93 -20.91 15.53 10.78
C GLU A 93 -20.14 15.72 12.08
N ALA A 94 -19.45 16.86 12.15
CA ALA A 94 -19.12 17.47 13.42
C ALA A 94 -20.36 18.28 13.81
N GLU A 95 -20.89 17.94 14.97
CA GLU A 95 -21.87 18.71 15.72
C GLU A 95 -21.47 20.19 15.74
N GLU A 96 -22.37 21.07 15.30
CA GLU A 96 -22.34 22.47 15.69
C GLU A 96 -23.75 22.87 16.12
N GLU A 97 -23.76 23.38 17.35
CA GLU A 97 -24.86 23.62 18.25
C GLU A 97 -25.89 24.63 17.71
N GLN A 98 -27.18 24.41 18.04
CA GLN A 98 -28.18 25.46 18.22
C GLN A 98 -29.03 25.15 19.45
#